data_AF-A0A6I2WTD9-F1
#
_entry.id   AF-A0A6I2WTD9-F1
#
_cell.length_a   1.000
_cell.length_b   1.000
_cell.length_c   1.000
_cell.angle_alpha   90.00
_cell.angle_beta   90.00
_cell.angle_gamma   90.00
#
_symmetry.space_group_name_H-M   'P 1'
#
loop_
_entity.id
_entity.type
_entity.pdbx_description
1 polymer ?
#
loop_
_entity_poly.entity_id
_entity_poly.type
_entity_poly.pdbx_seq_one_letter_code
_entity_poly.pdbx_strand_id
1 'polypeptide(L)' 'MNSLRPWHLLVLAVVFLVLFGSKRLPDSARSLGRSLRIFKSEIQELNKDENPGNKKSDPNTDK' A
#
# COMPACT_ATOMS: atom_id res chain seq x y z
N MET A 1 2.04 29.58 5.38
CA MET A 1 1.90 28.15 5.74
C MET A 1 0.72 27.60 4.94
N ASN A 2 0.95 26.76 3.93
CA ASN A 2 -0.04 25.88 3.29
C ASN A 2 0.73 24.93 2.36
N SER A 3 1.57 24.11 2.98
CA SER A 3 2.77 23.48 2.38
C SER A 3 2.52 22.18 1.61
N LEU A 4 1.28 21.87 1.23
CA LEU A 4 0.95 20.62 0.52
C LEU A 4 -0.19 20.85 -0.49
N ARG A 5 -0.03 21.83 -1.39
CA ARG A 5 -0.97 21.97 -2.51
C ARG A 5 -0.86 20.71 -3.38
N PRO A 6 -1.96 19.97 -3.63
CA PRO A 6 -1.97 18.77 -4.48
C PRO A 6 -1.31 18.98 -5.85
N TRP A 7 -1.26 20.23 -6.30
CA TRP A 7 -0.53 20.67 -7.48
C TRP A 7 0.95 20.24 -7.53
N HIS A 8 1.68 20.28 -6.41
CA HIS A 8 3.11 19.90 -6.40
C HIS A 8 3.29 18.40 -6.62
N LEU A 9 2.39 17.58 -6.05
CA LEU A 9 2.40 16.13 -6.27
C LEU A 9 2.09 15.79 -7.73
N LEU A 10 1.18 16.53 -8.37
CA LEU A 10 0.87 16.36 -9.78
C LEU A 10 2.10 16.66 -10.65
N VAL A 11 2.78 17.78 -10.41
CA VAL A 11 4.01 18.14 -11.12
C VAL A 11 5.11 17.09 -10.90
N LEU A 12 5.30 16.64 -9.66
CA LEU A 12 6.28 15.60 -9.34
C LEU A 12 5.96 14.30 -10.07
N ALA A 13 4.70 13.86 -10.08
CA ALA A 13 4.26 12.66 -10.78
C ALA A 13 4.52 12.74 -12.28
N VAL A 14 4.26 13.90 -12.90
CA VAL A 14 4.57 14.13 -14.32
C VAL A 14 6.07 14.06 -14.59
N VAL A 15 6.90 14.72 -13.76
CA VAL A 15 8.37 14.66 -13.90
C VAL A 15 8.87 13.22 -13.71
N PHE A 16 8.35 12.50 -12.72
CA PHE A 16 8.69 11.09 -12.50
C PHE A 16 8.30 10.21 -13.70
N LEU A 17 7.14 10.46 -14.30
CA LEU A 17 6.68 9.74 -15.48
C LEU A 17 7.57 10.00 -16.70
N VAL A 18 8.08 11.22 -16.86
CA VAL A 18 9.00 11.56 -17.95
C VAL A 18 10.38 10.91 -17.75
N LEU A 19 10.91 10.94 -16.52
CA LEU A 19 12.24 10.38 -16.22
C LEU A 19 12.26 8.85 -16.24
N PHE A 20 11.26 8.21 -15.63
CA PHE A 20 11.19 6.75 -15.51
C PHE A 20 10.42 6.09 -16.67
N GLY A 21 9.52 6.83 -17.34
CA GLY A 21 8.65 6.30 -18.38
C GLY A 21 7.37 5.65 -17.84
N SER A 22 6.33 5.64 -18.67
CA SER A 22 4.97 5.17 -18.31
C SER A 22 4.86 3.68 -17.95
N LYS A 23 5.82 2.86 -18.38
CA LYS A 23 5.84 1.43 -18.08
C LYS A 23 6.63 1.09 -16.81
N ARG A 24 7.67 1.85 -16.46
CA ARG A 24 8.56 1.52 -15.31
C ARG A 24 7.94 1.88 -13.97
N LEU A 25 7.22 3.00 -13.89
CA LEU A 25 6.51 3.42 -12.68
C LEU A 25 5.53 2.34 -12.16
N PRO A 26 4.56 1.87 -12.96
CA PRO A 26 3.62 0.86 -12.49
C PRO A 26 4.28 -0.51 -12.31
N ASP A 27 5.29 -0.85 -13.10
CA ASP A 27 5.96 -2.14 -13.01
C ASP A 27 6.80 -2.25 -11.73
N SER A 28 7.62 -1.24 -11.42
CA SER A 28 8.35 -1.13 -10.16
C SER A 28 7.40 -1.03 -8.96
N ALA A 29 6.32 -0.26 -9.06
CA ALA A 29 5.32 -0.21 -7.99
C ALA A 29 4.62 -1.57 -7.77
N ARG A 30 4.39 -2.35 -8.83
CA ARG A 30 3.81 -3.70 -8.73
C ARG A 30 4.76 -4.68 -8.08
N SER A 31 6.05 -4.69 -8.42
CA SER A 31 7.04 -5.59 -7.79
C SER A 31 7.29 -5.25 -6.31
N LEU A 32 7.42 -3.95 -6.01
CA LEU A 32 7.53 -3.46 -4.64
C LEU A 32 6.24 -3.72 -3.84
N GLY A 33 5.08 -3.54 -4.46
CA GLY A 33 3.77 -3.80 -3.85
C GLY A 33 3.55 -5.28 -3.51
N ARG A 34 4.03 -6.21 -4.35
CA ARG A 34 4.01 -7.65 -4.05
C ARG A 34 4.89 -7.97 -2.83
N SER A 35 6.09 -7.39 -2.76
CA SER A 35 7.01 -7.59 -1.64
C SER A 35 6.46 -7.00 -0.34
N LEU A 36 5.89 -5.80 -0.40
CA LEU A 36 5.22 -5.15 0.73
C LEU A 36 3.97 -5.91 1.19
N ARG A 37 3.23 -6.58 0.28
CA ARG A 37 2.07 -7.39 0.66
C ARG A 37 2.48 -8.59 1.51
N ILE A 38 3.54 -9.28 1.12
CA ILE A 38 4.08 -10.43 1.87
C ILE A 38 4.55 -9.94 3.24
N PHE A 39 5.38 -8.89 3.26
CA PHE A 39 5.87 -8.30 4.50
C PHE A 39 4.74 -7.80 5.42
N LYS A 40 3.69 -7.20 4.85
CA LYS A 40 2.51 -6.76 5.60
C LYS A 40 1.73 -7.93 6.19
N SER A 41 1.61 -9.05 5.47
CA SER A 41 0.96 -10.27 5.98
C SER A 41 1.74 -10.88 7.14
N GLU A 42 3.07 -10.97 7.02
CA GLU A 42 3.94 -11.44 8.11
C GLU A 42 3.84 -10.53 9.34
N ILE A 43 3.90 -9.20 9.15
CA ILE A 43 3.71 -8.24 10.25
C ILE A 43 2.32 -8.38 10.88
N GLN A 44 1.28 -8.57 10.07
CA GLN A 44 -0.09 -8.70 10.56
C GLN A 44 -0.29 -9.97 11.39
N GLU A 45 0.37 -11.07 11.05
CA GLU A 45 0.37 -12.30 11.85
C GLU A 45 1.04 -12.06 13.20
N LEU A 46 2.21 -11.41 13.22
CA LEU A 46 2.88 -11.01 14.46
C LEU A 46 2.00 -10.10 15.34
N ASN A 47 1.32 -9.13 14.71
CA ASN A 47 0.39 -8.21 15.39
C ASN A 47 -0.87 -8.91 15.92
N LYS A 48 -1.26 -10.02 15.31
CA LYS A 48 -2.40 -10.82 15.73
C LYS A 48 -2.05 -11.73 16.92
N ASP A 49 -0.83 -12.23 16.96
CA ASP A 49 -0.34 -13.08 18.05
C ASP A 49 -0.06 -12.31 19.34
N GLU A 50 0.26 -11.00 19.25
CA GLU A 50 0.42 -10.12 20.42
C GLU A 50 -0.91 -9.56 20.98
N ASN A 51 -2.06 -9.85 20.34
CA ASN A 51 -3.38 -9.47 20.84
C ASN A 51 -4.34 -10.68 20.88
N PRO A 52 -4.52 -11.36 22.04
CA PRO A 52 -5.44 -12.50 22.16
C PRO A 52 -6.94 -12.11 22.09
N GLY A 53 -7.29 -10.90 21.64
CA GLY A 53 -8.62 -10.29 21.80
C GLY A 53 -9.49 -10.09 20.56
N ASN A 54 -9.09 -10.48 19.34
CA ASN A 54 -9.95 -10.24 18.16
C ASN A 54 -10.16 -11.47 17.27
N LYS A 55 -10.87 -12.47 17.81
CA LYS A 55 -11.84 -13.26 17.05
C LYS A 55 -13.12 -12.43 16.92
N LYS A 56 -13.34 -11.82 15.76
CA LYS A 56 -14.62 -11.47 15.11
C LYS A 56 -14.30 -10.42 14.03
N SER A 57 -14.48 -10.68 12.75
CA SER A 57 -15.80 -10.90 12.15
C SER A 57 -15.67 -11.47 10.74
N ASP A 58 -15.92 -12.77 10.60
CA ASP A 58 -16.63 -13.30 9.42
C ASP A 58 -18.13 -13.21 9.76
N PRO A 59 -18.91 -12.27 9.18
CA PRO A 59 -20.35 -12.30 9.26
C PRO A 59 -20.90 -12.93 7.97
N ASN A 60 -20.55 -14.18 7.69
CA ASN A 60 -21.31 -14.97 6.71
C ASN A 60 -21.00 -16.47 6.85
N THR A 61 -21.82 -17.18 7.60
CA THR A 61 -22.26 -18.53 7.22
C THR A 61 -23.64 -18.71 7.83
N ASP A 62 -24.61 -18.42 6.97
CA ASP A 62 -26.01 -18.80 7.04
C ASP A 62 -26.22 -20.31 7.27
N LYS A 63 -27.35 -20.59 7.95
CA LYS A 63 -28.11 -21.84 8.13
C LYS A 63 -27.71 -22.83 9.20
#